data_AF-A0A848V2Z7-F1
#
_entry.id   AF-A0A848V2Z7-F1
#
_cell.length_a   1.000
_cell.length_b   1.000
_cell.length_c   1.000
_cell.angle_alpha   90.00
_cell.angle_beta   90.00
_cell.angle_gamma   90.00
#
_symmetry.space_group_name_H-M   'P 1'
#
loop_
_entity.id
_entity.type
_entity.pdbx_description
1 polymer ?
#
loop_
_entity_poly.entity_id
_entity_poly.type
_entity_poly.pdbx_seq_one_letter_code
_entity_poly.pdbx_strand_id
1 'polypeptide(L)'
;MKNFVSILSVAALTAAFGATAYASSPDVYVVNFRNDQSAESQQLDRELNSAMSMVGGSAEQVIIDTSNAAKWQKGAHEAFDRDIVPVFNQWVGLPGFAAIVDANSKQVIGCVNSSFSSAEIAEQVRAMASRAAGNAQLSTASTRMKTTQCPAAHNTPPGS
;
A
#
# COMPACT_ATOMS: atom_id res chain seq x y z
N MET A 1 -29.87 73.42 7.06
CA MET A 1 -28.83 72.89 7.97
C MET A 1 -28.78 71.38 7.77
N LYS A 2 -27.59 70.86 7.46
CA LYS A 2 -27.27 69.43 7.23
C LYS A 2 -27.45 68.65 8.53
N ASN A 3 -27.80 67.37 8.43
CA ASN A 3 -27.26 66.31 9.29
C ASN A 3 -27.21 65.01 8.47
N PHE A 4 -25.99 64.58 8.16
CA PHE A 4 -25.66 63.31 7.53
C PHE A 4 -25.60 62.23 8.62
N VAL A 5 -26.32 61.13 8.45
CA VAL A 5 -26.14 59.92 9.26
C VAL A 5 -25.56 58.84 8.36
N SER A 6 -24.27 58.57 8.54
CA SER A 6 -23.52 57.50 7.89
C SER A 6 -24.00 56.13 8.40
N ILE A 7 -24.35 55.23 7.49
CA ILE A 7 -24.58 53.81 7.80
C ILE A 7 -23.33 53.05 7.38
N LEU A 8 -22.61 52.54 8.38
CA LEU A 8 -21.40 51.74 8.24
C LEU A 8 -21.73 50.31 7.77
N SER A 9 -20.94 49.87 6.80
CA SER A 9 -20.93 48.58 6.14
C SER A 9 -20.68 47.41 7.11
N VAL A 10 -21.51 46.37 7.08
CA VAL A 10 -21.24 45.09 7.73
C VAL A 10 -20.67 44.13 6.69
N ALA A 11 -19.36 43.90 6.75
CA ALA A 11 -18.68 42.86 6.00
C ALA A 11 -18.94 41.50 6.68
N ALA A 12 -19.74 40.64 6.06
CA ALA A 12 -19.86 39.25 6.46
C ALA A 12 -18.63 38.48 5.97
N LEU A 13 -17.65 38.29 6.85
CA LEU A 13 -16.54 37.36 6.63
C LEU A 13 -17.08 35.94 6.79
N THR A 14 -17.56 35.34 5.70
CA THR A 14 -17.75 33.89 5.62
C THR A 14 -16.37 33.23 5.62
N ALA A 15 -15.89 32.86 6.80
CA ALA A 15 -14.78 31.94 6.95
C ALA A 15 -15.23 30.56 6.42
N ALA A 16 -14.95 30.30 5.15
CA ALA A 16 -14.98 28.95 4.62
C ALA A 16 -13.82 28.20 5.29
N PHE A 17 -14.13 27.40 6.31
CA PHE A 17 -13.22 26.39 6.81
C PHE A 17 -13.03 25.37 5.69
N GLY A 18 -12.01 25.58 4.86
CA GLY A 18 -11.55 24.57 3.92
C GLY A 18 -11.12 23.36 4.72
N ALA A 19 -11.83 22.24 4.57
CA ALA A 19 -11.42 20.97 5.12
C ALA A 19 -10.01 20.63 4.57
N THR A 20 -9.00 20.60 5.43
CA THR A 20 -7.71 19.98 5.11
C THR A 20 -7.89 18.47 5.18
N ALA A 21 -8.56 17.90 4.19
CA ALA A 21 -8.77 16.45 4.09
C ALA A 21 -7.72 15.84 3.15
N TYR A 22 -6.46 15.79 3.58
CA TYR A 22 -5.45 14.92 2.93
C TYR A 22 -4.41 14.46 3.96
N ALA A 23 -4.82 13.62 4.90
CA ALA A 23 -3.96 12.48 5.21
C ALA A 23 -4.21 11.51 4.05
N SER A 24 -3.34 11.54 3.03
CA SER A 24 -3.42 10.60 1.91
C SER A 24 -3.14 9.20 2.45
N SER A 25 -4.15 8.53 3.01
CA SER A 25 -4.10 7.12 3.31
C SER A 25 -3.77 6.38 2.01
N PRO A 26 -2.81 5.44 2.02
CA PRO A 26 -2.49 4.70 0.81
C PRO A 26 -3.72 3.93 0.33
N ASP A 27 -3.84 3.72 -0.97
CA ASP A 27 -4.88 2.87 -1.55
C ASP A 27 -4.55 1.39 -1.33
N VAL A 28 -3.26 1.05 -1.29
CA VAL A 28 -2.75 -0.32 -1.09
C VAL A 28 -1.53 -0.37 -0.17
N TYR A 29 -1.41 -1.47 0.57
CA TYR A 29 -0.18 -1.86 1.25
C TYR A 29 0.58 -2.88 0.41
N VAL A 30 1.87 -2.66 0.20
CA VAL A 30 2.79 -3.61 -0.43
C VAL A 30 3.59 -4.28 0.69
N VAL A 31 3.12 -5.45 1.11
CA VAL A 31 3.66 -6.23 2.23
C VAL A 31 4.78 -7.13 1.74
N ASN A 32 6.02 -6.71 1.94
CA ASN A 32 7.23 -7.44 1.55
C ASN A 32 7.61 -8.48 2.62
N PHE A 33 7.50 -9.76 2.28
CA PHE A 33 7.97 -10.86 3.11
C PHE A 33 9.43 -11.16 2.73
N ARG A 34 10.36 -10.85 3.64
CA ARG A 34 11.80 -10.95 3.37
C ARG A 34 12.57 -11.72 4.43
N ASN A 35 13.73 -12.21 4.00
CA ASN A 35 14.79 -12.73 4.85
C ASN A 35 16.14 -12.43 4.21
N ASP A 36 17.11 -11.93 4.97
CA ASP A 36 18.43 -11.52 4.50
C ASP A 36 19.26 -12.70 3.95
N GLN A 37 18.90 -13.94 4.28
CA GLN A 37 19.51 -15.15 3.74
C GLN A 37 18.90 -15.62 2.41
N SER A 38 17.78 -15.05 1.97
CA SER A 38 17.13 -15.37 0.69
C SER A 38 17.62 -14.43 -0.42
N ALA A 39 18.20 -15.01 -1.48
CA ALA A 39 18.63 -14.26 -2.65
C ALA A 39 17.45 -13.58 -3.37
N GLU A 40 16.29 -14.24 -3.38
CA GLU A 40 15.04 -13.73 -3.96
C GLU A 40 14.56 -12.50 -3.21
N SER A 41 14.66 -12.50 -1.87
CA SER A 41 14.32 -11.33 -1.04
C SER A 41 15.21 -10.15 -1.38
N GLN A 42 16.54 -10.36 -1.42
CA GLN A 42 17.48 -9.29 -1.72
C GLN A 42 17.27 -8.71 -3.13
N GLN A 43 16.92 -9.57 -4.10
CA GLN A 43 16.58 -9.12 -5.45
C GLN A 43 15.28 -8.31 -5.45
N LEU A 44 14.22 -8.85 -4.83
CA LEU A 44 12.93 -8.18 -4.75
C LEU A 44 13.02 -6.83 -4.00
N ASP A 45 13.82 -6.74 -2.94
CA ASP A 45 14.02 -5.49 -2.19
C ASP A 45 14.52 -4.35 -3.09
N ARG A 46 15.46 -4.64 -3.99
CA ARG A 46 15.99 -3.65 -4.94
C ARG A 46 14.90 -3.17 -5.89
N GLU A 47 14.15 -4.10 -6.46
CA GLU A 47 13.08 -3.78 -7.40
C GLU A 47 11.92 -3.05 -6.71
N LEU A 48 11.55 -3.44 -5.49
CA LEU A 48 10.51 -2.78 -4.70
C LEU A 48 10.88 -1.35 -4.35
N ASN A 49 12.11 -1.09 -3.88
CA ASN A 49 12.53 0.27 -3.53
C ASN A 49 12.39 1.22 -4.73
N SER A 50 12.84 0.79 -5.91
CA SER A 50 12.65 1.53 -7.15
C SER A 50 11.17 1.64 -7.54
N ALA A 51 10.40 0.56 -7.45
CA ALA A 51 8.98 0.55 -7.78
C ALA A 51 8.15 1.51 -6.92
N MET A 52 8.36 1.51 -5.60
CA MET A 52 7.61 2.36 -4.67
C MET A 52 7.85 3.85 -4.95
N SER A 53 9.08 4.24 -5.30
CA SER A 53 9.37 5.62 -5.72
C SER A 53 8.66 6.04 -7.01
N MET A 54 8.37 5.07 -7.90
CA MET A 54 7.59 5.32 -9.11
C MET A 54 6.09 5.40 -8.80
N VAL A 55 5.58 4.53 -7.93
CA VAL A 55 4.15 4.48 -7.57
C VAL A 55 3.71 5.77 -6.86
N GLY A 56 4.55 6.31 -5.97
CA GLY A 56 4.24 7.49 -5.18
C GLY A 56 3.31 7.17 -4.00
N GLY A 57 2.56 8.17 -3.54
CA GLY A 57 1.78 8.08 -2.29
C GLY A 57 0.54 7.19 -2.29
N SER A 58 0.19 6.54 -3.41
CA SER A 58 -0.94 5.61 -3.49
C SER A 58 -0.63 4.23 -2.91
N ALA A 59 0.64 3.92 -2.67
CA ALA A 59 1.04 2.66 -2.05
C ALA A 59 2.03 2.89 -0.91
N GLU A 60 1.86 2.12 0.16
CA GLU A 60 2.78 2.10 1.29
C GLU A 60 3.45 0.74 1.42
N GLN A 61 4.76 0.72 1.58
CA GLN A 61 5.50 -0.53 1.77
C GLN A 61 5.51 -0.92 3.25
N VAL A 62 5.09 -2.15 3.54
CA VAL A 62 5.18 -2.77 4.86
C VAL A 62 6.21 -3.90 4.78
N ILE A 63 7.20 -3.90 5.67
CA ILE A 63 8.30 -4.88 5.61
C ILE A 63 8.14 -5.89 6.75
N ILE A 64 7.92 -7.15 6.38
CA ILE A 64 7.89 -8.30 7.27
C ILE A 64 9.23 -9.03 7.14
N ASP A 65 10.18 -8.64 7.99
CA ASP A 65 11.55 -9.17 7.96
C ASP A 65 11.75 -10.25 9.03
N THR A 66 12.00 -11.48 8.56
CA THR A 66 12.19 -12.68 9.40
C THR A 66 13.66 -13.00 9.70
N SER A 67 14.60 -12.12 9.34
CA SER A 67 16.04 -12.37 9.44
C SER A 67 16.53 -12.45 10.89
N ASN A 68 15.84 -11.80 11.82
CA ASN A 68 16.09 -11.92 13.25
C ASN A 68 14.85 -11.56 14.08
N ALA A 69 14.86 -11.89 15.36
CA ALA A 69 13.73 -11.69 16.26
C ALA A 69 13.28 -10.23 16.40
N ALA A 70 14.21 -9.28 16.46
CA ALA A 70 13.88 -7.86 16.62
C ALA A 70 13.18 -7.29 15.38
N LYS A 71 13.66 -7.64 14.19
CA LYS A 71 13.04 -7.27 12.91
C LYS A 71 11.69 -7.96 12.72
N TRP A 72 11.56 -9.21 13.14
CA TRP A 72 10.30 -9.95 13.12
C TRP A 72 9.25 -9.30 14.02
N GLN A 73 9.62 -8.94 15.25
CA GLN A 73 8.74 -8.23 16.19
C GLN A 73 8.28 -6.89 15.61
N LYS A 74 9.20 -6.14 14.98
CA LYS A 74 8.83 -4.91 14.28
C LYS A 74 7.82 -5.19 13.17
N GLY A 75 8.06 -6.18 12.31
CA GLY A 75 7.14 -6.54 11.23
C GLY A 75 5.75 -6.93 11.74
N ALA A 76 5.67 -7.69 12.84
CA ALA A 76 4.41 -8.04 13.49
C ALA A 76 3.66 -6.80 14.01
N HIS A 77 4.38 -5.82 14.57
CA HIS A 77 3.79 -4.56 15.02
C HIS A 77 3.25 -3.74 13.84
N GLU A 78 4.03 -3.60 12.77
CA GLU A 78 3.60 -2.88 11.57
C GLU A 78 2.36 -3.52 10.92
N ALA A 79 2.25 -4.85 10.97
CA ALA A 79 1.08 -5.58 10.51
C ALA A 79 -0.14 -5.36 11.41
N PHE A 80 0.07 -5.27 12.72
CA PHE A 80 -0.97 -4.96 13.69
C PHE A 80 -1.52 -3.54 13.50
N ASP A 81 -0.65 -2.54 13.38
CA ASP A 81 -1.01 -1.13 13.24
C ASP A 81 -1.86 -0.85 11.99
N ARG A 82 -1.74 -1.69 10.96
CA ARG A 82 -2.46 -1.57 9.68
C ARG A 82 -3.64 -2.52 9.53
N ASP A 83 -3.91 -3.32 10.57
CA ASP A 83 -4.95 -4.36 10.60
C ASP A 83 -4.80 -5.38 9.47
N ILE A 84 -3.56 -5.83 9.23
CA ILE A 84 -3.20 -6.86 8.24
C ILE A 84 -2.59 -8.11 8.90
N VAL A 85 -2.90 -8.34 10.18
CA VAL A 85 -2.46 -9.52 10.93
C VAL A 85 -2.82 -10.85 10.23
N PRO A 86 -4.02 -11.01 9.60
CA PRO A 86 -4.31 -12.22 8.83
C PRO A 86 -3.33 -12.46 7.67
N VAL A 87 -2.97 -11.41 6.94
CA VAL A 87 -1.99 -11.45 5.84
C VAL A 87 -0.61 -11.83 6.39
N PHE A 88 -0.18 -11.20 7.48
CA PHE A 88 1.06 -11.55 8.16
C PHE A 88 1.08 -13.03 8.56
N ASN A 89 0.04 -13.52 9.25
CA ASN A 89 -0.02 -14.90 9.71
C ASN A 89 0.02 -15.90 8.56
N GLN A 90 -0.61 -15.59 7.42
CA GLN A 90 -0.68 -16.49 6.27
C GLN A 90 0.70 -16.82 5.68
N TRP A 91 1.66 -15.89 5.73
CA TRP A 91 2.94 -16.03 5.03
C TRP A 91 4.19 -15.70 5.85
N VAL A 92 4.06 -15.38 7.14
CA VAL A 92 5.22 -15.21 8.00
C VAL A 92 6.11 -16.46 7.94
N GLY A 93 7.40 -16.27 7.64
CA GLY A 93 8.36 -17.35 7.42
C GLY A 93 8.56 -17.77 5.96
N LEU A 94 7.75 -17.27 5.02
CA LEU A 94 7.93 -17.48 3.58
C LEU A 94 8.45 -16.21 2.89
N PRO A 95 9.77 -16.06 2.72
CA PRO A 95 10.35 -14.87 2.11
C PRO A 95 10.35 -14.92 0.57
N GLY A 96 10.63 -13.78 -0.08
CA GLY A 96 10.92 -13.69 -1.53
C GLY A 96 9.75 -13.21 -2.40
N PHE A 97 8.68 -12.69 -1.80
CA PHE A 97 7.56 -12.10 -2.50
C PHE A 97 6.94 -10.95 -1.70
N ALA A 98 6.13 -10.13 -2.36
CA ALA A 98 5.33 -9.11 -1.70
C ALA A 98 3.85 -9.29 -2.03
N ALA A 99 3.00 -9.26 -1.00
CA ALA A 99 1.55 -9.24 -1.14
C ALA A 99 1.06 -7.79 -1.29
N ILE A 100 0.17 -7.56 -2.24
CA ILE A 100 -0.50 -6.28 -2.45
C ILE A 100 -1.87 -6.41 -1.79
N VAL A 101 -2.09 -5.60 -0.77
CA VAL A 101 -3.28 -5.61 0.08
C VAL A 101 -4.04 -4.33 -0.14
N ASP A 102 -5.34 -4.45 -0.42
CA ASP A 102 -6.24 -3.30 -0.49
C ASP A 102 -6.36 -2.64 0.90
N ALA A 103 -6.10 -1.34 0.99
CA ALA A 103 -6.03 -0.66 2.28
C ALA A 103 -7.38 -0.54 2.99
N ASN A 104 -8.50 -0.65 2.26
CA ASN A 104 -9.85 -0.51 2.79
C ASN A 104 -10.41 -1.87 3.24
N SER A 105 -10.40 -2.85 2.35
CA SER A 105 -10.96 -4.19 2.57
C SER A 105 -10.00 -5.14 3.30
N LYS A 106 -8.72 -4.78 3.41
CA LYS A 106 -7.63 -5.60 3.96
C LYS A 106 -7.45 -6.95 3.23
N GLN A 107 -8.02 -7.07 2.03
CA GLN A 107 -7.93 -8.27 1.21
C GLN A 107 -6.67 -8.22 0.35
N VAL A 108 -6.08 -9.38 0.13
CA VAL A 108 -4.95 -9.54 -0.80
C VAL A 108 -5.50 -9.54 -2.22
N ILE A 109 -5.07 -8.58 -3.02
CA ILE A 109 -5.55 -8.35 -4.39
C ILE A 109 -4.52 -8.76 -5.46
N GLY A 110 -3.31 -9.11 -5.04
CA GLY A 110 -2.28 -9.69 -5.89
C GLY A 110 -0.94 -9.83 -5.16
N CYS A 111 0.03 -10.42 -5.84
CA CYS A 111 1.40 -10.53 -5.36
C CYS A 111 2.39 -10.21 -6.48
N VAL A 112 3.59 -9.79 -6.08
CA VAL A 112 4.77 -9.64 -6.93
C VAL A 112 5.94 -10.38 -6.31
N ASN A 113 6.92 -10.74 -7.11
CA ASN A 113 8.11 -11.45 -6.65
C ASN A 113 9.35 -11.00 -7.43
N SER A 114 10.51 -11.59 -7.13
CA SER A 114 11.80 -11.25 -7.74
C SER A 114 11.87 -11.40 -9.27
N SER A 115 10.90 -12.08 -9.90
CA SER A 115 10.83 -12.19 -11.36
C SER A 115 10.36 -10.90 -12.03
N PHE A 116 9.71 -9.99 -11.30
CA PHE A 116 9.24 -8.70 -11.82
C PHE A 116 10.35 -7.65 -11.73
N SER A 117 10.49 -6.84 -12.78
CA SER A 117 11.28 -5.61 -12.73
C SER A 117 10.52 -4.52 -11.98
N SER A 118 11.24 -3.54 -11.45
CA SER A 118 10.67 -2.39 -10.75
C SER A 118 9.57 -1.67 -11.55
N ALA A 119 9.72 -1.53 -12.87
CA ALA A 119 8.71 -0.92 -13.74
C ALA A 119 7.42 -1.76 -13.80
N GLU A 120 7.56 -3.08 -13.96
CA GLU A 120 6.41 -4.01 -13.95
C GLU A 120 5.73 -4.02 -12.57
N ILE A 121 6.50 -4.02 -11.47
CA ILE A 121 5.94 -3.92 -10.12
C ILE A 121 5.16 -2.62 -9.97
N ALA A 122 5.73 -1.48 -10.38
CA ALA A 122 5.06 -0.19 -10.27
C ALA A 122 3.79 -0.11 -11.13
N GLU A 123 3.77 -0.73 -12.31
CA GLU A 123 2.57 -0.85 -13.13
C GLU A 123 1.49 -1.68 -12.43
N GLN A 124 1.85 -2.86 -11.91
CA GLN A 124 0.92 -3.74 -11.20
C GLN A 124 0.36 -3.09 -9.93
N VAL A 125 1.23 -2.46 -9.13
CA VAL A 125 0.81 -1.77 -7.90
C VAL A 125 -0.09 -0.59 -8.23
N ARG A 126 0.22 0.24 -9.25
CA ARG A 126 -0.68 1.33 -9.65
C ARG A 126 -2.02 0.81 -10.18
N ALA A 127 -2.02 -0.30 -10.91
CA ALA A 127 -3.25 -0.91 -11.38
C ALA A 127 -4.14 -1.40 -10.24
N MET A 128 -3.54 -2.10 -9.27
CA MET A 128 -4.23 -2.56 -8.08
C MET A 128 -4.69 -1.40 -7.19
N ALA A 129 -3.88 -0.36 -7.02
CA ALA A 129 -4.24 0.87 -6.29
C ALA A 129 -5.40 1.61 -6.95
N SER A 130 -5.39 1.74 -8.28
CA SER A 130 -6.48 2.36 -9.03
C SER A 130 -7.79 1.60 -8.83
N ARG A 131 -7.75 0.26 -8.84
CA ARG A 131 -8.89 -0.61 -8.58
C ARG A 131 -9.39 -0.50 -7.13
N ALA A 132 -8.47 -0.47 -6.16
CA ALA A 132 -8.77 -0.30 -4.74
C ALA A 132 -9.44 1.06 -4.45
N ALA A 133 -9.00 2.12 -5.14
CA ALA A 133 -9.60 3.45 -5.09
C ALA A 133 -10.96 3.55 -5.82
N GLY A 134 -11.47 2.46 -6.41
CA GLY A 134 -12.74 2.43 -7.13
C GLY A 134 -12.71 3.10 -8.51
N ASN A 135 -11.53 3.36 -9.06
CA ASN A 135 -11.38 3.96 -10.39
C ASN A 135 -11.53 2.89 -11.48
N ALA A 136 -12.29 3.21 -12.53
CA ALA A 136 -12.45 2.33 -13.69
C ALA A 136 -11.15 2.31 -14.50
N GLN A 137 -10.40 1.21 -14.41
CA GLN A 137 -9.22 1.02 -15.23
C GLN A 137 -9.57 0.35 -16.56
N LEU A 138 -9.22 1.00 -17.68
CA LEU A 138 -9.21 0.36 -18.99
C LEU A 138 -8.13 -0.71 -18.98
N SER A 139 -8.55 -1.98 -18.97
CA SER A 139 -7.63 -3.12 -19.03
C SER A 139 -6.99 -3.18 -20.41
N THR A 140 -5.76 -2.69 -20.54
CA THR A 140 -4.95 -2.96 -21.72
C THR A 140 -4.50 -4.42 -21.64
N ALA A 141 -5.02 -5.27 -22.53
CA ALA A 141 -4.65 -6.68 -22.58
C ALA A 141 -3.16 -6.83 -22.95
N SER A 142 -2.28 -6.79 -21.94
CA SER A 142 -0.87 -7.11 -22.10
C SER A 142 -0.72 -8.64 -22.13
N THR A 143 -0.22 -9.16 -23.24
CA THR A 143 -0.16 -10.61 -23.55
C THR A 143 1.00 -11.35 -22.83
N ARG A 144 1.71 -10.69 -21.92
CA ARG A 144 2.71 -11.29 -21.03
C ARG A 144 2.62 -10.68 -19.63
N MET A 145 1.51 -10.88 -18.93
CA MET A 145 1.52 -10.62 -17.49
C MET A 145 2.12 -11.83 -16.78
N LYS A 146 3.28 -11.63 -16.14
CA LYS A 146 3.80 -12.55 -15.12
C LYS A 146 2.72 -12.77 -14.08
N THR A 147 2.61 -13.98 -13.54
CA THR A 147 1.54 -14.29 -12.60
C THR A 147 1.62 -13.37 -11.38
N THR A 148 0.54 -12.65 -11.12
CA THR A 148 0.35 -11.89 -9.87
C THR A 148 -0.34 -12.73 -8.80
N GLN A 149 -0.43 -14.05 -9.02
CA GLN A 149 -0.98 -14.98 -8.05
C GLN A 149 -0.04 -15.11 -6.85
N CYS A 150 -0.61 -14.98 -5.66
CA CYS A 150 0.13 -15.20 -4.42
C CYS A 150 0.50 -16.67 -4.22
N PRO A 151 1.65 -16.94 -3.58
CA PRO A 151 1.98 -18.30 -3.18
C PRO A 151 0.89 -18.85 -2.25
N ALA A 152 0.78 -20.19 -2.22
CA ALA A 152 -0.10 -20.86 -1.26
C ALA A 152 0.21 -20.36 0.17
N ALA A 153 -0.82 -20.32 1.02
CA ALA A 153 -0.65 -19.98 2.43
C ALA A 153 0.44 -20.87 3.03
N HIS A 154 1.45 -20.24 3.63
CA HIS A 154 2.54 -20.96 4.28
C HIS A 154 2.07 -21.53 5.62
N ASN A 155 1.30 -20.73 6.35
CA ASN A 155 0.68 -21.14 7.59
C ASN A 155 -0.83 -21.21 7.38
N THR A 156 -1.41 -22.34 7.77
CA THR A 156 -2.85 -22.43 7.96
C THR A 156 -3.16 -21.99 9.38
N PRO A 157 -4.13 -21.07 9.58
CA PRO A 157 -4.58 -20.76 10.94
C PRO A 157 -5.06 -22.05 11.61
N PRO A 158 -4.76 -22.28 12.91
CA PRO A 158 -5.40 -23.37 13.63
C PRO A 158 -6.90 -23.11 13.71
N GLY A 159 -7.70 -23.80 12.88
CA GLY A 159 -9.16 -23.78 12.96
C GLY A 159 -9.94 -23.43 11.69
N SER A 160 -9.40 -23.67 10.48
CA SER A 160 -10.23 -23.73 9.26
C SER A 160 -11.08 -25.00 9.22
#